data_AF-A0A820FTF5-F1
#
_entry.id   AF-A0A820FTF5-F1
#
_cell.length_a   1.000
_cell.length_b   1.000
_cell.length_c   1.000
_cell.angle_alpha   90.00
_cell.angle_beta   90.00
_cell.angle_gamma   90.00
#
_symmetry.space_group_name_H-M   'P 1'
#
loop_
_entity.id
_entity.type
_entity.pdbx_description
1 polymer ?
#
loop_
_entity_poly.entity_id
_entity_poly.type
_entity_poly.pdbx_seq_one_letter_code
_entity_poly.pdbx_strand_id
1 'polypeptide(L)'
;YCQIPKMNLKNSPPYMLDILPDFYQTLREIINHYEDRLHILNDIEYFRIFINNLIVLCTKTIECFKHAGHHMYNEQSNYRKHFIKLSLYYSHNLAELKSLFINGIYEGERFRLTKQEATDFWKKNFNDRTIVPWEEFKEKLNDVHSIQLNNESIALQNTIDLTHNNYVSIFEFDVFTR
;
A
#
# COMPACT_ATOMS: atom_id res chain seq x y z
N TYR A 1 -3.66 5.97 20.58
CA TYR A 1 -5.06 6.03 20.10
C TYR A 1 -5.73 4.65 20.05
N CYS A 2 -5.23 3.71 19.25
CA CYS A 2 -5.90 2.41 19.05
C CYS A 2 -6.02 1.52 20.30
N GLN A 3 -5.12 1.69 21.28
CA GLN A 3 -5.12 0.95 22.55
C GLN A 3 -6.18 1.43 23.56
N ILE A 4 -6.93 2.49 23.27
CA ILE A 4 -7.98 2.99 24.18
C ILE A 4 -9.02 1.88 24.39
N PRO A 5 -9.32 1.43 25.62
CA PRO A 5 -10.20 0.28 25.84
C PRO A 5 -11.59 0.40 25.20
N LYS A 6 -12.15 1.62 25.18
CA LYS A 6 -13.44 1.93 24.52
C LYS A 6 -13.43 1.68 23.00
N MET A 7 -12.26 1.52 22.39
CA MET A 7 -12.16 1.16 20.97
C MET A 7 -12.69 -0.24 20.71
N ASN A 8 -12.62 -1.17 21.67
CA ASN A 8 -13.11 -2.54 21.54
C ASN A 8 -12.72 -3.19 20.19
N LEU A 9 -11.45 -3.04 19.79
CA LEU A 9 -10.98 -3.57 18.51
C LEU A 9 -10.97 -5.10 18.60
N LYS A 10 -11.79 -5.74 17.75
CA LYS A 10 -11.81 -7.20 17.62
C LYS A 10 -10.48 -7.65 17.02
N ASN A 11 -9.94 -8.74 17.54
CA ASN A 11 -8.75 -9.38 16.99
C ASN A 11 -9.13 -10.15 15.71
N SER A 12 -9.34 -9.39 14.64
CA SER A 12 -9.69 -9.88 13.30
C SER A 12 -9.01 -8.99 12.26
N PRO A 13 -8.43 -9.54 11.18
CA PRO A 13 -7.86 -8.74 10.12
C PRO A 13 -8.86 -7.74 9.50
N PRO A 14 -8.47 -6.49 9.21
CA PRO A 14 -7.18 -5.86 9.54
C PRO A 14 -7.14 -5.41 11.01
N TYR A 15 -6.20 -5.95 11.80
CA TYR A 15 -6.06 -5.63 13.23
C TYR A 15 -4.91 -4.65 13.48
N MET A 16 -5.25 -3.37 13.60
CA MET A 16 -4.28 -2.28 13.70
C MET A 16 -3.25 -2.44 14.84
N LEU A 17 -3.63 -3.09 15.95
CA LEU A 17 -2.74 -3.29 17.09
C LEU A 17 -1.61 -4.29 16.82
N ASP A 18 -1.77 -5.20 15.86
CA ASP A 18 -0.71 -6.09 15.40
C ASP A 18 0.04 -5.49 14.20
N ILE A 19 -0.70 -4.84 13.30
CA ILE A 19 -0.15 -4.25 12.07
C ILE A 19 0.89 -3.17 12.38
N LEU A 20 0.63 -2.24 13.32
CA LEU A 20 1.56 -1.14 13.59
C LEU A 20 2.91 -1.59 14.19
N PRO A 21 2.95 -2.50 15.20
CA PRO A 21 4.20 -3.08 15.65
C PRO A 21 4.95 -3.82 14.55
N ASP A 22 4.24 -4.60 13.72
CA ASP A 22 4.86 -5.38 12.64
C ASP A 22 5.45 -4.47 11.55
N PHE A 23 4.76 -3.37 11.23
CA PHE A 23 5.30 -2.28 10.40
C PHE A 23 6.59 -1.71 10.96
N TYR A 24 6.59 -1.37 12.25
CA TYR A 24 7.76 -0.79 12.90
C TYR A 24 8.95 -1.75 12.85
N GLN A 25 8.73 -3.04 13.14
CA GLN A 25 9.80 -4.04 13.06
C GLN A 25 10.32 -4.20 11.63
N THR A 26 9.43 -4.26 10.63
CA THR A 26 9.81 -4.37 9.21
C THR A 26 10.65 -3.17 8.77
N LEU A 27 10.22 -1.94 9.09
CA LEU A 27 10.97 -0.73 8.78
C LEU A 27 12.31 -0.67 9.50
N ARG A 28 12.35 -1.09 10.77
CA ARG A 28 13.59 -1.15 11.55
C ARG A 28 14.58 -2.14 10.96
N GLU A 29 14.11 -3.31 10.51
CA GLU A 29 14.95 -4.30 9.83
C GLU A 29 15.55 -3.73 8.53
N ILE A 30 14.73 -3.06 7.71
CA ILE A 30 15.20 -2.37 6.50
C ILE A 30 16.26 -1.33 6.86
N ILE A 31 15.96 -0.41 7.78
CA ILE A 31 16.89 0.68 8.15
C ILE A 31 18.20 0.11 8.68
N ASN A 32 18.18 -0.92 9.53
CA ASN A 32 19.39 -1.55 10.05
C ASN A 32 20.23 -2.19 8.93
N HIS A 33 19.59 -2.78 7.91
CA HIS A 33 20.31 -3.35 6.76
C HIS A 33 21.06 -2.27 5.95
N TYR A 34 20.51 -1.05 5.91
CA TYR A 34 21.04 0.08 5.16
C TYR A 34 21.66 1.17 6.04
N GLU A 35 21.99 0.92 7.31
CA GLU A 35 22.39 1.96 8.29
C GLU A 35 23.52 2.88 7.78
N ASP A 36 24.59 2.29 7.23
CA ASP A 36 25.72 3.03 6.63
C ASP A 36 25.51 3.41 5.15
N ARG A 37 24.38 3.00 4.56
CA ARG A 37 24.09 3.08 3.12
C ARG A 37 22.69 3.60 2.83
N LEU A 38 22.18 4.50 3.69
CA LEU A 38 20.84 5.08 3.56
C LEU A 38 20.63 5.80 2.21
N HIS A 39 21.69 6.29 1.58
CA HIS A 39 21.63 6.86 0.23
C HIS A 39 21.13 5.85 -0.81
N ILE A 40 21.55 4.58 -0.72
CA ILE A 40 21.07 3.51 -1.60
C ILE A 40 19.57 3.30 -1.39
N LEU A 41 19.12 3.25 -0.13
CA LEU A 41 17.71 3.11 0.20
C LEU A 41 16.88 4.29 -0.32
N ASN A 42 17.45 5.51 -0.25
CA ASN A 42 16.84 6.70 -0.81
C ASN A 42 16.83 6.70 -2.34
N ASP A 43 17.76 6.02 -3.03
CA ASP A 43 17.78 5.93 -4.49
C ASP A 43 16.69 5.00 -5.05
N ILE A 44 16.16 4.09 -4.22
CA ILE A 44 15.04 3.21 -4.57
C ILE A 44 13.74 4.04 -4.71
N GLU A 45 13.24 4.15 -5.95
CA GLU A 45 12.01 4.91 -6.28
C GLU A 45 10.81 4.45 -5.45
N TYR A 46 10.58 3.14 -5.39
CA TYR A 46 9.51 2.54 -4.59
C TYR A 46 9.55 2.99 -3.13
N PHE A 47 10.73 2.92 -2.49
CA PHE A 47 10.84 3.24 -1.07
C PHE A 47 10.54 4.71 -0.78
N ARG A 48 10.97 5.64 -1.64
CA ARG A 48 10.61 7.07 -1.50
C ARG A 48 9.11 7.29 -1.57
N ILE A 49 8.44 6.70 -2.57
CA ILE A 49 6.99 6.82 -2.75
C ILE A 49 6.26 6.23 -1.54
N PHE A 50 6.69 5.04 -1.11
CA PHE A 50 6.15 4.34 0.05
C PHE A 50 6.23 5.16 1.33
N ILE A 51 7.40 5.73 1.66
CA ILE A 51 7.57 6.54 2.88
C ILE A 51 6.70 7.79 2.84
N ASN A 52 6.62 8.47 1.70
CA ASN A 52 5.73 9.63 1.52
C ASN A 52 4.26 9.23 1.73
N ASN A 53 3.82 8.11 1.16
CA ASN A 53 2.47 7.59 1.36
C ASN A 53 2.20 7.25 2.83
N LEU A 54 3.15 6.59 3.50
CA LEU A 54 3.03 6.20 4.90
C LEU A 54 2.89 7.41 5.81
N ILE A 55 3.65 8.50 5.58
CA ILE A 55 3.51 9.76 6.32
C ILE A 55 2.10 10.35 6.16
N VAL A 56 1.59 10.37 4.93
CA VAL A 56 0.22 10.84 4.64
C VAL A 56 -0.83 9.96 5.33
N LEU A 57 -0.67 8.63 5.29
CA LEU A 57 -1.57 7.67 5.92
C LEU A 57 -1.58 7.83 7.45
N CYS A 58 -0.41 7.98 8.07
CA CYS A 58 -0.25 8.29 9.49
C CYS A 58 -0.96 9.59 9.87
N THR A 59 -0.77 10.64 9.08
CA THR A 59 -1.40 11.95 9.30
C THR A 59 -2.93 11.86 9.25
N LYS A 60 -3.48 11.25 8.18
CA LYS A 60 -4.93 10.99 8.04
C LYS A 60 -5.49 10.19 9.21
N THR A 61 -4.74 9.21 9.70
CA THR A 61 -5.16 8.38 10.84
C THR A 61 -5.25 9.20 12.13
N ILE A 62 -4.23 10.03 12.40
CA ILE A 62 -4.23 10.92 13.58
C ILE A 62 -5.37 11.93 13.49
N GLU A 63 -5.60 12.54 12.33
CA GLU A 63 -6.71 13.47 12.09
C GLU A 63 -8.08 12.81 12.28
N CYS A 64 -8.23 11.57 11.79
CA CYS A 64 -9.45 10.79 12.01
C CYS A 64 -9.78 10.65 13.50
N PHE A 65 -8.80 10.34 14.35
CA PHE A 65 -9.00 10.30 15.80
C PHE A 65 -9.33 11.67 16.39
N LYS A 66 -8.61 12.72 15.98
CA LYS A 66 -8.84 14.09 16.48
C LYS A 66 -10.25 14.60 16.17
N HIS A 67 -10.76 14.35 14.97
CA HIS A 67 -12.09 14.81 14.55
C HIS A 67 -13.22 13.91 15.04
N ALA A 68 -12.99 12.61 15.23
CA ALA A 68 -14.05 11.68 15.61
C ALA A 68 -14.54 11.86 17.06
N GLY A 69 -13.64 12.23 17.99
CA GLY A 69 -13.97 12.32 19.42
C GLY A 69 -14.65 11.04 19.93
N HIS A 70 -15.83 11.19 20.54
CA HIS A 70 -16.61 10.05 21.05
C HIS A 70 -17.23 9.17 19.94
N HIS A 71 -17.42 9.70 18.73
CA HIS A 71 -17.98 8.93 17.61
C HIS A 71 -17.05 7.78 17.17
N MET A 72 -15.74 7.86 17.47
CA MET A 72 -14.79 6.78 17.20
C MET A 72 -15.16 5.45 17.91
N TYR A 73 -15.85 5.54 19.05
CA TYR A 73 -16.23 4.38 19.86
C TYR A 73 -17.55 3.75 19.41
N ASN A 74 -18.31 4.42 18.53
CA ASN A 74 -19.51 3.85 17.93
C ASN A 74 -19.12 3.04 16.68
N GLU A 75 -19.27 1.71 16.75
CA GLU A 75 -18.96 0.77 15.65
C GLU A 75 -19.67 1.10 14.33
N GLN A 76 -20.83 1.75 14.38
CA GLN A 76 -21.63 2.10 13.20
C GLN A 76 -21.29 3.47 12.62
N SER A 77 -20.46 4.28 13.31
CA SER A 77 -20.16 5.64 12.88
C SER A 77 -19.32 5.68 11.61
N ASN A 78 -19.47 6.75 10.83
CA ASN A 78 -18.65 6.96 9.63
C ASN A 78 -17.16 7.10 9.98
N TYR A 79 -16.83 7.69 11.13
CA TYR A 79 -15.44 7.77 11.62
C TYR A 79 -14.85 6.39 11.90
N ARG A 80 -15.63 5.49 12.51
CA ARG A 80 -15.18 4.14 12.82
C ARG A 80 -15.03 3.29 11.55
N LYS A 81 -15.98 3.39 10.61
CA LYS A 81 -15.86 2.78 9.28
C LYS A 81 -14.64 3.29 8.53
N HIS A 82 -14.39 4.60 8.57
CA HIS A 82 -13.21 5.20 7.95
C HIS A 82 -11.90 4.70 8.60
N PHE A 83 -11.84 4.61 9.93
CA PHE A 83 -10.70 4.03 10.64
C PHE A 83 -10.44 2.54 10.26
N ILE A 84 -11.50 1.73 10.12
CA ILE A 84 -11.38 0.35 9.64
C ILE A 84 -10.79 0.33 8.22
N LYS A 85 -11.25 1.24 7.35
CA LYS A 85 -10.70 1.40 6.00
C LYS A 85 -9.21 1.78 6.02
N LEU A 86 -8.82 2.72 6.88
CA LEU A 86 -7.40 3.08 7.07
C LEU A 86 -6.59 1.88 7.57
N SER A 87 -7.14 1.06 8.47
CA SER A 87 -6.49 -0.17 8.97
C SER A 87 -6.23 -1.17 7.84
N LEU A 88 -7.17 -1.29 6.89
CA LEU A 88 -6.99 -2.09 5.69
C LEU A 88 -5.84 -1.55 4.82
N TYR A 89 -5.73 -0.24 4.65
CA TYR A 89 -4.64 0.38 3.89
C TYR A 89 -3.28 0.12 4.52
N TYR A 90 -3.16 0.18 5.86
CA TYR A 90 -1.93 -0.26 6.52
C TYR A 90 -1.66 -1.74 6.20
N SER A 91 -2.66 -2.62 6.33
CA SER A 91 -2.46 -4.05 6.01
C SER A 91 -1.93 -4.27 4.60
N HIS A 92 -2.43 -3.54 3.60
CA HIS A 92 -1.95 -3.61 2.22
C HIS A 92 -0.53 -3.07 2.06
N ASN A 93 -0.24 -1.88 2.60
CA ASN A 93 1.11 -1.31 2.56
C ASN A 93 2.13 -2.23 3.25
N LEU A 94 1.77 -2.89 4.36
CA LEU A 94 2.66 -3.83 5.04
C LEU A 94 2.93 -5.08 4.20
N ALA A 95 1.88 -5.65 3.62
CA ALA A 95 1.99 -6.83 2.77
C ALA A 95 2.87 -6.55 1.54
N GLU A 96 2.68 -5.40 0.92
CA GLU A 96 3.50 -4.93 -0.19
C GLU A 96 4.97 -4.75 0.24
N LEU A 97 5.21 -3.99 1.32
CA LEU A 97 6.57 -3.75 1.83
C LEU A 97 7.31 -5.06 2.08
N LYS A 98 6.67 -6.03 2.76
CA LYS A 98 7.25 -7.35 3.04
C LYS A 98 7.47 -8.21 1.79
N SER A 99 6.72 -7.95 0.73
CA SER A 99 6.88 -8.67 -0.54
C SER A 99 8.02 -8.12 -1.38
N LEU A 100 8.34 -6.83 -1.21
CA LEU A 100 9.42 -6.14 -1.94
C LEU A 100 10.71 -6.02 -1.13
N PHE A 101 10.65 -6.17 0.19
CA PHE A 101 11.82 -6.25 1.08
C PHE A 101 11.86 -7.60 1.80
N ILE A 102 12.81 -8.46 1.41
CA ILE A 102 13.00 -9.78 2.00
C ILE A 102 14.16 -9.71 2.99
N ASN A 103 13.89 -9.97 4.28
CA ASN A 103 14.87 -9.83 5.37
C ASN A 103 15.59 -8.47 5.37
N GLY A 104 14.81 -7.40 5.15
CA GLY A 104 15.30 -6.02 5.07
C GLY A 104 15.99 -5.63 3.75
N ILE A 105 16.13 -6.54 2.79
CA ILE A 105 16.80 -6.29 1.50
C ILE A 105 15.79 -6.02 0.40
N TYR A 106 15.96 -4.95 -0.36
CA TYR A 106 15.13 -4.67 -1.52
C TYR A 106 15.31 -5.72 -2.63
N GLU A 107 14.22 -6.38 -2.99
CA GLU A 107 14.13 -7.42 -4.01
C GLU A 107 13.04 -7.12 -5.05
N GLY A 108 12.61 -5.85 -5.15
CA GLY A 108 11.50 -5.45 -6.03
C GLY A 108 11.75 -5.71 -7.52
N GLU A 109 13.00 -5.63 -7.98
CA GLU A 109 13.39 -5.97 -9.36
C GLU A 109 13.30 -7.49 -9.64
N ARG A 110 13.35 -8.32 -8.58
CA ARG A 110 13.25 -9.78 -8.67
C ARG A 110 11.86 -10.30 -8.35
N PHE A 111 10.91 -9.41 -8.09
CA PHE A 111 9.52 -9.78 -7.81
C PHE A 111 8.94 -10.59 -8.97
N ARG A 112 8.27 -11.69 -8.65
CA ARG A 112 7.71 -12.62 -9.64
C ARG A 112 6.20 -12.55 -9.62
N LEU A 113 5.63 -12.08 -10.72
CA LEU A 113 4.20 -12.14 -10.98
C LEU A 113 3.73 -13.60 -11.10
N THR A 114 2.52 -13.87 -10.63
CA THR A 114 1.92 -15.21 -10.58
C THR A 114 1.44 -15.67 -11.95
N LYS A 115 0.94 -14.74 -12.78
CA LYS A 115 0.44 -15.02 -14.13
C LYS A 115 1.47 -14.65 -15.19
N GLN A 116 1.66 -15.51 -16.19
CA GLN A 116 2.64 -15.27 -17.25
C GLN A 116 2.21 -14.10 -18.15
N GLU A 117 0.92 -14.01 -18.47
CA GLU A 117 0.36 -12.93 -19.29
C GLU A 117 0.54 -11.56 -18.62
N ALA A 118 0.38 -11.51 -17.30
CA ALA A 118 0.67 -10.32 -16.50
C ALA A 118 2.17 -9.99 -16.52
N THR A 119 3.03 -11.01 -16.41
CA THR A 119 4.50 -10.85 -16.51
C THR A 119 4.90 -10.22 -17.84
N ASP A 120 4.34 -10.74 -18.94
CA ASP A 120 4.65 -10.27 -20.29
C ASP A 120 4.15 -8.84 -20.49
N PHE A 121 2.95 -8.51 -20.01
CA PHE A 121 2.41 -7.16 -20.03
C PHE A 121 3.30 -6.17 -19.27
N TRP A 122 3.68 -6.50 -18.02
CA TRP A 122 4.46 -5.60 -17.18
C TRP A 122 5.85 -5.35 -17.77
N LYS A 123 6.56 -6.42 -18.15
CA LYS A 123 7.91 -6.30 -18.73
C LYS A 123 7.91 -5.51 -20.03
N LYS A 124 6.91 -5.75 -20.90
CA LYS A 124 6.80 -5.05 -22.19
C LYS A 124 6.62 -3.54 -22.02
N ASN A 125 5.85 -3.12 -21.02
CA ASN A 125 5.45 -1.72 -20.87
C ASN A 125 6.30 -0.93 -19.86
N PHE A 126 6.85 -1.59 -18.84
CA PHE A 126 7.51 -0.93 -17.70
C PHE A 126 8.91 -1.51 -17.39
N ASN A 127 9.39 -2.46 -18.18
CA ASN A 127 10.68 -3.15 -17.96
C ASN A 127 10.78 -3.73 -16.54
N ASP A 128 11.85 -3.38 -15.81
CA ASP A 128 12.14 -3.84 -14.45
C ASP A 128 11.61 -2.89 -13.36
N ARG A 129 10.77 -1.91 -13.71
CA ARG A 129 10.20 -0.97 -12.72
C ARG A 129 9.30 -1.73 -11.74
N THR A 130 9.43 -1.40 -10.46
CA THR A 130 8.62 -1.98 -9.38
C THR A 130 7.34 -1.20 -9.12
N ILE A 131 7.28 0.07 -9.53
CA ILE A 131 6.14 0.96 -9.33
C ILE A 131 6.05 1.97 -10.46
N VAL A 132 4.83 2.30 -10.87
CA VAL A 132 4.56 3.28 -11.94
C VAL A 132 3.41 4.21 -11.54
N PRO A 133 3.38 5.47 -12.00
CA PRO A 133 2.23 6.35 -11.80
C PRO A 133 0.95 5.76 -12.41
N TRP A 134 -0.20 5.99 -11.75
CA TRP A 134 -1.50 5.50 -12.23
C TRP A 134 -1.79 5.89 -13.67
N GLU A 135 -1.52 7.14 -14.05
CA GLU A 135 -1.80 7.64 -15.41
C GLU A 135 -0.98 6.88 -16.48
N GLU A 136 0.28 6.56 -16.17
CA GLU A 136 1.14 5.75 -17.05
C GLU A 136 0.62 4.31 -17.15
N PHE A 137 0.26 3.71 -16.02
CA PHE A 137 -0.30 2.35 -15.99
C PHE A 137 -1.59 2.26 -16.82
N LYS A 138 -2.51 3.19 -16.59
CA LYS A 138 -3.81 3.27 -17.27
C LYS A 138 -3.65 3.38 -18.78
N GLU A 139 -2.73 4.22 -19.25
CA GLU A 139 -2.45 4.38 -20.68
C GLU A 139 -2.08 3.03 -21.32
N LYS A 140 -1.11 2.32 -20.73
CA LYS A 140 -0.63 1.04 -21.27
C LYS A 140 -1.64 -0.09 -21.12
N LEU A 141 -2.44 -0.07 -20.06
CA LEU A 141 -3.52 -1.03 -19.92
C LEU A 141 -4.61 -0.80 -20.97
N ASN A 142 -4.91 0.46 -21.29
CA ASN A 142 -5.91 0.82 -22.29
C ASN A 142 -5.56 0.35 -23.71
N ASP A 143 -4.26 0.23 -24.03
CA ASP A 143 -3.79 -0.31 -25.31
C ASP A 143 -4.16 -1.80 -25.52
N VAL A 144 -4.42 -2.52 -24.43
CA VAL A 144 -4.74 -3.96 -24.43
C VAL A 144 -6.20 -4.22 -24.02
N HIS A 145 -6.73 -3.40 -23.10
CA HIS A 145 -8.07 -3.49 -22.54
C HIS A 145 -8.75 -2.13 -22.64
N SER A 146 -9.69 -1.97 -23.57
CA SER A 146 -10.40 -0.70 -23.78
C SER A 146 -11.14 -0.22 -22.52
N ILE A 147 -10.64 0.85 -21.89
CA ILE A 147 -11.28 1.58 -20.79
C ILE A 147 -11.94 2.81 -21.41
N GLN A 148 -13.25 2.75 -21.65
CA GLN A 148 -13.93 3.77 -22.47
C GLN A 148 -14.48 4.94 -21.65
N LEU A 149 -14.75 4.72 -20.37
CA LEU A 149 -15.49 5.68 -19.55
C LEU A 149 -14.68 6.11 -18.32
N ASN A 150 -14.80 7.40 -17.95
CA ASN A 150 -14.09 7.94 -16.78
C ASN A 150 -14.47 7.24 -15.46
N ASN A 151 -15.74 6.83 -15.31
CA ASN A 151 -16.19 6.08 -14.14
C ASN A 151 -15.56 4.69 -14.06
N GLU A 152 -15.34 4.03 -15.20
CA GLU A 152 -14.64 2.75 -15.29
C GLU A 152 -13.18 2.91 -14.86
N SER A 153 -12.50 3.96 -15.33
CA SER A 153 -11.13 4.27 -14.89
C SER A 153 -11.04 4.50 -13.38
N ILE A 154 -11.99 5.23 -12.78
CA ILE A 154 -12.00 5.49 -11.32
C ILE A 154 -12.27 4.20 -10.55
N ALA A 155 -13.21 3.37 -11.02
CA ALA A 155 -13.51 2.08 -10.40
C ALA A 155 -12.30 1.14 -10.46
N LEU A 156 -11.63 1.09 -11.62
CA LEU A 156 -10.41 0.32 -11.80
C LEU A 156 -9.30 0.80 -10.87
N GLN A 157 -9.02 2.11 -10.81
CA GLN A 157 -8.01 2.66 -9.91
C GLN A 157 -8.29 2.25 -8.46
N ASN A 158 -9.54 2.43 -7.99
CA ASN A 158 -9.92 2.04 -6.63
C ASN A 158 -9.82 0.54 -6.35
N THR A 159 -9.73 -0.29 -7.38
CA THR A 159 -9.61 -1.75 -7.26
C THR A 159 -8.14 -2.18 -7.22
N ILE A 160 -7.28 -1.55 -8.02
CA ILE A 160 -5.86 -1.92 -8.12
C ILE A 160 -4.94 -1.14 -7.17
N ASP A 161 -5.19 0.15 -6.93
CA ASP A 161 -4.41 1.00 -6.02
C ASP A 161 -4.83 0.73 -4.55
N LEU A 162 -4.36 -0.40 -4.03
CA LEU A 162 -4.66 -0.88 -2.67
C LEU A 162 -4.07 0.02 -1.59
N THR A 163 -2.96 0.68 -1.91
CA THR A 163 -2.24 1.58 -1.00
C THR A 163 -2.73 3.03 -1.07
N HIS A 164 -3.60 3.35 -2.03
CA HIS A 164 -4.24 4.65 -2.29
C HIS A 164 -3.25 5.80 -2.44
N ASN A 165 -2.20 5.58 -3.24
CA ASN A 165 -1.10 6.52 -3.43
C ASN A 165 -1.04 7.13 -4.85
N ASN A 166 -1.96 6.77 -5.76
CA ASN A 166 -1.97 7.12 -7.19
C ASN A 166 -0.82 6.51 -8.01
N TYR A 167 -0.26 5.42 -7.52
CA TYR A 167 0.67 4.56 -8.23
C TYR A 167 0.08 3.16 -8.32
N VAL A 168 0.72 2.32 -9.14
CA VAL A 168 0.49 0.89 -9.18
C VAL A 168 1.84 0.22 -9.03
N SER A 169 2.03 -0.56 -7.97
CA SER A 169 3.20 -1.40 -7.82
C SER A 169 3.03 -2.73 -8.56
N ILE A 170 4.16 -3.40 -8.83
CA ILE A 170 4.17 -4.76 -9.37
C ILE A 170 3.45 -5.76 -8.45
N PHE A 171 3.46 -5.50 -7.13
CA PHE A 171 2.72 -6.28 -6.15
C PHE A 171 1.21 -6.06 -6.26
N GLU A 172 0.76 -4.80 -6.32
CA GLU A 172 -0.66 -4.47 -6.51
C GLU A 172 -1.20 -5.06 -7.82
N PHE A 173 -0.39 -5.02 -8.88
CA PHE A 173 -0.71 -5.65 -10.16
C PHE A 173 -0.77 -7.18 -10.07
N ASP A 174 0.11 -7.83 -9.31
CA ASP A 174 0.01 -9.28 -9.04
C ASP A 174 -1.31 -9.62 -8.35
N VAL A 175 -1.65 -8.89 -7.29
CA VAL A 175 -2.88 -9.12 -6.52
C VAL A 175 -4.11 -8.93 -7.40
N PHE A 176 -4.11 -7.92 -8.26
CA PHE A 176 -5.23 -7.63 -9.16
C PHE A 176 -5.42 -8.68 -10.26
N THR A 177 -4.35 -9.28 -10.76
CA THR A 177 -4.40 -10.23 -11.89
C THR A 177 -4.62 -11.70 -11.47
N ARG A 178 -4.71 -11.97 -10.17
CA ARG A 178 -4.90 -13.32 -9.61
C ARG A 178 -6.37 -13.70 -9.42
#